data_AF-A0A6B3LZB9-F1
#
_entry.id   AF-A0A6B3LZB9-F1
#
_cell.length_a   1.000
_cell.length_b   1.000
_cell.length_c   1.000
_cell.angle_alpha   90.00
_cell.angle_beta   90.00
_cell.angle_gamma   90.00
#
_symmetry.space_group_name_H-M   'P 1'
#
loop_
_entity.id
_entity.type
_entity.pdbx_description
1 polymer ?
#
loop_
_entity_poly.entity_id
_entity_poly.type
_entity_poly.pdbx_seq_one_letter_code
_entity_poly.pdbx_strand_id
1 'polypeptide(L)'
;MKTNLLKKAFVLGLGLFLSVGAMAQQGQHDKARKQLTPAERQEKMLENYKKNLDLSDAQTQKLKAINQKHVQEMQALRNDQNLTRDAKKEKMKALQASREAEVTAILNADQKQKYATWKAEKAERKQKMRMKHEGKRGQRPLKQGK
;
A
#
# COMPACT_ATOMS: atom_id res chain seq x y z
N MET A 1 -7.18 -68.77 -12.63
CA MET A 1 -6.33 -69.21 -13.75
C MET A 1 -5.32 -68.11 -14.04
N LYS A 2 -4.09 -68.30 -13.58
CA LYS A 2 -2.85 -68.46 -14.38
C LYS A 2 -2.28 -67.14 -14.91
N THR A 3 -1.28 -66.68 -14.17
CA THR A 3 -0.24 -65.68 -14.45
C THR A 3 0.42 -65.84 -15.81
N ASN A 4 0.94 -64.74 -16.37
CA ASN A 4 2.11 -64.69 -17.25
C ASN A 4 2.61 -63.24 -17.32
N LEU A 5 3.87 -62.88 -17.51
CA LEU A 5 5.15 -63.56 -17.39
C LEU A 5 6.17 -62.50 -17.78
N LEU A 6 6.96 -62.05 -16.80
CA LEU A 6 8.39 -61.75 -16.92
C LEU A 6 8.92 -61.58 -18.36
N LYS A 7 8.97 -60.35 -18.88
CA LYS A 7 9.92 -59.98 -19.95
C LYS A 7 11.04 -59.16 -19.34
N LYS A 8 12.14 -59.87 -19.17
CA LYS A 8 13.48 -59.43 -18.79
C LYS A 8 13.96 -58.31 -19.73
N ALA A 9 14.57 -57.25 -19.20
CA ALA A 9 15.96 -56.92 -19.48
C ALA A 9 16.33 -55.56 -18.88
N PHE A 10 17.35 -55.66 -18.03
CA PHE A 10 18.14 -54.65 -17.37
C PHE A 10 18.95 -53.84 -18.40
N VAL A 11 18.85 -52.51 -18.39
CA VAL A 11 19.94 -51.63 -18.88
C VAL A 11 20.12 -50.49 -17.88
N LEU A 12 21.20 -50.62 -17.11
CA LEU A 12 21.92 -49.55 -16.43
C LEU A 12 22.35 -48.50 -17.45
N GLY A 13 21.98 -47.25 -17.20
CA GLY A 13 22.50 -46.08 -17.90
C GLY A 13 22.64 -44.91 -16.93
N LEU A 14 23.85 -44.73 -16.40
CA LEU A 14 24.29 -43.61 -15.58
C LEU A 14 24.00 -42.27 -16.30
N GLY A 15 23.34 -41.34 -15.61
CA GLY A 15 23.08 -39.99 -16.13
C GLY A 15 22.85 -38.99 -15.02
N LEU A 16 23.94 -38.61 -14.34
CA LEU A 16 24.02 -37.44 -13.46
C LEU A 16 23.62 -36.18 -14.23
N PHE A 17 22.43 -35.63 -13.96
CA PHE A 17 22.10 -34.24 -14.27
C PHE A 17 21.55 -33.54 -13.03
N LEU A 18 22.49 -32.96 -12.29
CA LEU A 18 22.45 -31.62 -11.72
C LEU A 18 21.09 -31.12 -11.23
N SER A 19 20.87 -31.32 -9.93
CA SER A 19 20.29 -30.35 -9.00
C SER A 19 19.67 -29.09 -9.64
N VAL A 20 18.37 -29.16 -9.97
CA VAL A 20 17.58 -27.94 -10.13
C VAL A 20 17.39 -27.37 -8.73
N GLY A 21 18.21 -26.38 -8.41
CA GLY A 21 18.09 -25.55 -7.23
C GLY A 21 16.70 -24.93 -7.17
N ALA A 22 15.85 -25.51 -6.32
CA ALA A 22 14.59 -24.93 -5.91
C ALA A 22 14.83 -23.75 -4.96
N MET A 23 15.50 -22.67 -5.38
CA MET A 23 15.63 -21.45 -4.58
C MET A 23 15.82 -20.21 -5.48
N ALA A 24 14.72 -19.57 -5.85
CA ALA A 24 14.72 -18.18 -6.32
C ALA A 24 13.37 -17.48 -6.08
N GLN A 25 12.72 -17.74 -4.94
CA GLN A 25 11.71 -16.85 -4.33
C GLN A 25 12.24 -16.33 -3.00
N GLN A 26 13.44 -15.76 -2.99
CA GLN A 26 14.00 -15.15 -1.78
C GLN A 26 14.70 -13.85 -2.11
N GLY A 27 13.90 -12.91 -2.64
CA GLY A 27 14.27 -11.51 -2.80
C GLY A 27 13.43 -10.64 -1.87
N GLN A 28 13.71 -10.75 -0.56
CA GLN A 28 13.44 -9.73 0.46
C GLN A 28 12.04 -9.10 0.47
N HIS A 29 11.07 -9.79 1.07
CA HIS A 29 9.86 -9.14 1.59
C HIS A 29 9.58 -9.47 3.05
N ASP A 30 10.61 -9.87 3.81
CA ASP A 30 10.48 -10.23 5.23
C ASP A 30 11.06 -9.14 6.14
N LYS A 31 10.36 -8.01 6.18
CA LYS A 31 10.10 -7.37 7.47
C LYS A 31 8.60 -7.35 7.59
N ALA A 32 8.04 -8.32 8.32
CA ALA A 32 6.64 -8.31 8.72
C ALA A 32 6.35 -6.97 9.40
N ARG A 33 5.92 -5.96 8.64
CA ARG A 33 5.44 -4.72 9.24
C ARG A 33 4.23 -5.13 10.06
N LYS A 34 4.30 -4.98 11.38
CA LYS A 34 3.14 -5.13 12.27
C LYS A 34 1.97 -4.39 11.60
N GLN A 35 0.94 -5.14 11.21
CA GLN A 35 -0.23 -4.54 10.59
C GLN A 35 -0.94 -3.74 11.67
N LEU A 36 -0.86 -2.42 11.57
CA LEU A 36 -1.56 -1.54 12.50
C LEU A 36 -3.08 -1.71 12.30
N THR A 37 -3.79 -1.85 13.41
CA THR A 37 -5.25 -1.77 13.44
C THR A 37 -5.72 -0.40 12.92
N PRO A 38 -7.00 -0.26 12.50
CA PRO A 38 -7.54 1.04 12.09
C PRO A 38 -7.38 2.12 13.17
N ALA A 39 -7.55 1.75 14.44
CA ALA A 39 -7.38 2.65 15.58
C ALA A 39 -5.91 3.11 15.74
N GLU A 40 -4.96 2.17 15.75
CA GLU A 40 -3.53 2.51 15.84
C GLU A 40 -3.08 3.38 14.66
N ARG A 41 -3.65 3.19 13.45
CA ARG A 41 -3.37 4.05 12.30
C ARG A 41 -3.89 5.47 12.49
N GLN A 42 -5.09 5.63 13.05
CA GLN A 42 -5.68 6.94 13.37
C GLN A 42 -4.83 7.68 14.40
N GLU A 43 -4.40 6.99 15.46
CA GLU A 43 -3.54 7.56 16.50
C GLU A 43 -2.19 7.99 15.93
N LYS A 44 -1.54 7.13 15.15
CA LYS A 44 -0.27 7.47 14.50
C LYS A 44 -0.38 8.63 13.51
N MET A 45 -1.50 8.72 12.80
CA MET A 45 -1.78 9.87 11.95
C MET A 45 -1.89 11.14 12.80
N LEU A 46 -2.69 11.10 13.87
CA LEU A 46 -2.88 12.24 14.77
C LEU A 46 -1.56 12.71 15.41
N GLU A 47 -0.75 11.76 15.89
CA GLU A 47 0.58 12.02 16.47
C GLU A 47 1.50 12.72 15.45
N ASN A 48 1.49 12.25 14.19
CA ASN A 48 2.27 12.90 13.14
C ASN A 48 1.80 14.33 12.90
N TYR A 49 0.49 14.60 12.84
CA TYR A 49 0.01 15.97 12.67
C TYR A 49 0.38 16.84 13.88
N LYS A 50 0.22 16.34 15.11
CA LYS A 50 0.60 17.07 16.32
C LYS A 50 2.09 17.43 16.32
N LYS A 51 2.97 16.50 15.94
CA LYS A 51 4.43 16.72 15.87
C LYS A 51 4.87 17.63 14.74
N ASN A 52 4.25 17.54 13.56
CA ASN A 52 4.71 18.32 12.40
C ASN A 52 4.11 19.75 12.36
N LEU A 53 2.96 19.95 13.01
CA LEU A 53 2.24 21.22 12.98
C LEU A 53 2.12 21.88 14.37
N ASP A 54 2.72 21.30 15.41
CA ASP A 54 2.65 21.82 16.79
C ASP A 54 1.21 22.15 17.21
N LEU A 55 0.31 21.19 17.00
CA LEU A 55 -1.13 21.39 17.27
C LEU A 55 -1.40 21.50 18.76
N SER A 56 -2.25 22.45 19.14
CA SER A 56 -2.82 22.49 20.48
C SER A 56 -3.73 21.30 20.73
N ASP A 57 -4.07 21.02 21.99
CA ASP A 57 -4.96 19.90 22.33
C ASP A 57 -6.37 20.11 21.75
N ALA A 58 -6.88 21.36 21.74
CA ALA A 58 -8.14 21.71 21.11
C ALA A 58 -8.12 21.47 19.59
N GLN A 59 -7.05 21.84 18.90
CA GLN A 59 -6.87 21.57 17.47
C GLN A 59 -6.75 20.06 17.19
N THR A 60 -6.04 19.35 18.07
CA THR A 60 -5.87 17.89 17.99
C THR A 60 -7.20 17.16 18.12
N GLN A 61 -8.07 17.57 19.04
CA GLN A 61 -9.42 17.00 19.19
C GLN A 61 -10.28 17.24 17.94
N LYS A 62 -10.28 18.46 17.39
CA LYS A 62 -10.98 18.78 16.13
C LYS A 62 -10.47 17.95 14.96
N LEU A 63 -9.15 17.82 14.83
CA LEU A 63 -8.53 17.01 13.80
C LEU A 63 -8.89 15.52 13.91
N LYS A 64 -8.98 14.99 15.14
CA LYS A 64 -9.43 13.60 15.37
C LYS A 64 -10.84 13.39 14.85
N ALA A 65 -11.78 14.29 15.17
CA ALA A 65 -13.16 14.21 14.69
C ALA A 65 -13.24 14.28 13.15
N ILE A 66 -12.52 15.23 12.52
CA ILE A 66 -12.42 15.36 11.06
C ILE A 66 -11.90 14.05 10.42
N ASN A 67 -10.85 13.46 10.99
CA ASN A 67 -10.27 12.22 10.47
C ASN A 67 -11.18 11.00 10.65
N GLN A 68 -11.95 10.94 11.74
CA GLN A 68 -12.92 9.86 11.97
C GLN A 68 -14.05 9.92 10.95
N LYS A 69 -14.68 11.09 10.78
CA LYS A 69 -15.71 11.34 9.76
C LYS A 69 -15.21 10.94 8.37
N HIS A 70 -14.04 11.45 7.97
CA HIS A 70 -13.47 11.18 6.66
C HIS A 70 -13.21 9.68 6.44
N VAL A 71 -12.71 8.94 7.43
CA VAL A 71 -12.48 7.49 7.26
C VAL A 71 -13.79 6.73 7.09
N GLN A 72 -14.84 7.10 7.82
CA GLN A 72 -16.17 6.49 7.65
C GLN A 72 -16.73 6.75 6.25
N GLU A 73 -16.67 8.00 5.77
CA GLU A 73 -17.14 8.39 4.42
C GLU A 73 -16.31 7.71 3.31
N MET A 74 -14.99 7.62 3.48
CA MET A 74 -14.11 6.89 2.55
C MET A 74 -14.46 5.41 2.50
N GLN A 75 -14.78 4.80 3.65
CA GLN A 75 -15.16 3.38 3.71
C GLN A 75 -16.54 3.15 3.07
N ALA A 76 -17.50 4.03 3.31
CA ALA A 76 -18.81 3.99 2.67
C ALA A 76 -18.68 4.08 1.14
N LEU A 77 -17.95 5.08 0.63
CA LEU A 77 -17.69 5.23 -0.81
C LEU A 77 -16.95 4.02 -1.38
N ARG A 78 -16.00 3.44 -0.64
CA ARG A 78 -15.27 2.25 -1.10
C ARG A 78 -16.18 1.04 -1.25
N ASN A 79 -17.12 0.86 -0.31
CA ASN A 79 -18.00 -0.30 -0.25
C ASN A 79 -19.28 -0.15 -1.09
N ASP A 80 -19.59 1.07 -1.54
CA ASP A 80 -20.76 1.36 -2.38
C ASP A 80 -20.65 0.62 -3.73
N GLN A 81 -21.55 -0.35 -3.95
CA GLN A 81 -21.63 -1.16 -5.17
C GLN A 81 -22.43 -0.49 -6.28
N ASN A 82 -23.16 0.58 -5.97
CA ASN A 82 -23.99 1.29 -6.94
C ASN A 82 -23.18 2.31 -7.75
N LEU A 83 -21.92 2.56 -7.37
CA LEU A 83 -21.05 3.52 -8.04
C LEU A 83 -20.05 2.85 -8.98
N THR A 84 -19.94 3.41 -10.18
CA THR A 84 -18.85 3.08 -11.11
C THR A 84 -17.49 3.45 -10.50
N ARG A 85 -16.42 2.87 -11.04
CA ARG A 85 -15.06 3.16 -10.57
C ARG A 85 -14.69 4.64 -10.72
N ASP A 86 -15.10 5.27 -11.81
CA ASP A 86 -14.82 6.69 -12.06
C ASP A 86 -15.65 7.60 -11.15
N ALA A 87 -16.94 7.31 -10.97
CA ALA A 87 -17.78 8.06 -10.03
C ALA A 87 -17.23 7.96 -8.60
N LYS A 88 -16.78 6.76 -8.19
CA LYS A 88 -16.12 6.55 -6.91
C LYS A 88 -14.84 7.37 -6.80
N LYS A 89 -14.00 7.38 -7.84
CA LYS A 89 -12.76 8.17 -7.86
C LYS A 89 -13.03 9.67 -7.70
N GLU A 90 -14.00 10.23 -8.42
CA GLU A 90 -14.35 11.64 -8.32
C GLU A 90 -14.90 11.99 -6.93
N LYS A 91 -15.80 11.16 -6.37
CA LYS A 91 -16.30 11.36 -5.00
C LYS A 91 -15.20 11.30 -3.96
N MET A 92 -14.25 10.38 -4.10
CA MET A 92 -13.09 10.26 -3.20
C MET A 92 -12.17 11.48 -3.30
N LYS A 93 -12.00 12.06 -4.51
CA LYS A 93 -11.24 13.30 -4.70
C LYS A 93 -11.92 14.49 -4.04
N ALA A 94 -13.24 14.63 -4.23
CA ALA A 94 -14.03 15.68 -3.58
C ALA A 94 -13.96 15.55 -2.04
N LEU A 95 -14.11 14.33 -1.52
CA LEU A 95 -14.00 14.05 -0.10
C LEU A 95 -12.61 14.38 0.46
N GLN A 96 -11.53 14.10 -0.30
CA GLN A 96 -10.18 14.48 0.08
C GLN A 96 -10.00 16.01 0.13
N ALA A 97 -10.58 16.75 -0.83
CA ALA A 97 -10.54 18.21 -0.86
C ALA A 97 -11.33 18.83 0.31
N SER A 98 -12.52 18.30 0.60
CA SER A 98 -13.35 18.72 1.73
C SER A 98 -12.61 18.52 3.06
N ARG A 99 -12.03 17.34 3.30
CA ARG A 99 -11.19 17.10 4.48
C ARG A 99 -10.04 18.11 4.57
N GLU A 100 -9.40 18.43 3.46
CA GLU A 100 -8.29 19.38 3.47
C GLU A 100 -8.74 20.78 3.88
N ALA A 101 -9.90 21.24 3.41
CA ALA A 101 -10.48 22.51 3.81
C ALA A 101 -10.80 22.52 5.31
N GLU A 102 -11.45 21.47 5.83
CA GLU A 102 -11.76 21.32 7.26
C GLU A 102 -10.50 21.33 8.12
N VAL A 103 -9.43 20.62 7.71
CA VAL A 103 -8.15 20.63 8.42
C VAL A 103 -7.51 22.01 8.37
N THR A 104 -7.51 22.69 7.22
CA THR A 104 -6.89 24.01 7.07
C THR A 104 -7.60 25.06 7.93
N ALA A 105 -8.93 24.95 8.09
CA ALA A 105 -9.72 25.87 8.87
C ALA A 105 -9.39 25.88 10.37
N ILE A 106 -8.85 24.78 10.91
CA ILE A 106 -8.46 24.70 12.33
C ILE A 106 -7.02 25.16 12.61
N LEU A 107 -6.24 25.46 11.57
CA LEU A 107 -4.83 25.86 11.68
C LEU A 107 -4.68 27.39 11.70
N ASN A 108 -3.68 27.88 12.42
CA ASN A 108 -3.23 29.27 12.31
C ASN A 108 -2.30 29.48 11.08
N ALA A 109 -1.84 30.72 10.85
CA ALA A 109 -1.02 31.05 9.68
C ALA A 109 0.27 30.22 9.58
N ASP A 110 1.05 30.15 10.67
CA ASP A 110 2.32 29.41 10.71
C ASP A 110 2.11 27.90 10.47
N GLN A 111 1.06 27.35 11.07
CA GLN A 111 0.69 25.95 10.92
C GLN A 111 0.22 25.63 9.49
N LYS A 112 -0.48 26.56 8.83
CA LYS A 112 -0.86 26.40 7.41
C LYS A 112 0.38 26.34 6.51
N GLN A 113 1.39 27.17 6.79
CA GLN A 113 2.66 27.12 6.05
C GLN A 113 3.37 25.77 6.26
N LYS A 114 3.51 25.31 7.51
CA LYS A 114 4.06 23.97 7.82
C LYS A 114 3.29 22.86 7.12
N TYR A 115 1.96 22.95 7.10
CA TYR A 115 1.10 21.96 6.45
C TYR A 115 1.29 21.93 4.93
N ALA A 116 1.41 23.09 4.29
CA ALA A 116 1.68 23.19 2.86
C ALA A 116 3.04 22.58 2.49
N THR A 117 4.10 22.91 3.23
CA THR A 117 5.44 22.34 3.02
C THR A 117 5.42 20.82 3.19
N TRP A 118 4.84 20.32 4.29
CA TRP A 118 4.74 18.89 4.54
C TRP A 118 3.97 18.14 3.46
N LYS A 119 2.92 18.75 2.90
CA LYS A 119 2.19 18.21 1.75
C LYS A 119 3.06 18.13 0.50
N ALA A 120 3.80 19.19 0.18
CA ALA A 120 4.67 19.25 -0.98
C ALA A 120 5.75 18.16 -0.93
N GLU A 121 6.42 18.01 0.22
CA GLU A 121 7.42 16.95 0.45
C GLU A 121 6.83 15.55 0.28
N LYS A 122 5.61 15.33 0.78
CA LYS A 122 4.91 14.05 0.59
C LYS A 122 4.60 13.78 -0.88
N ALA A 123 4.18 14.80 -1.63
CA ALA A 123 3.90 14.68 -3.05
C ALA A 123 5.18 14.35 -3.83
N GLU A 124 6.27 15.06 -3.57
CA GLU A 124 7.58 14.83 -4.18
C GLU A 124 8.08 13.42 -3.87
N ARG A 125 8.04 12.99 -2.60
CA ARG A 125 8.41 11.63 -2.20
C ARG A 125 7.58 10.58 -2.92
N LYS A 126 6.27 10.81 -3.07
CA LYS A 126 5.38 9.90 -3.82
C LYS A 126 5.79 9.83 -5.29
N GLN A 127 6.12 10.96 -5.91
CA GLN A 127 6.60 11.01 -7.30
C GLN A 127 7.93 10.27 -7.46
N LYS A 128 8.92 10.53 -6.61
CA LYS A 128 10.22 9.81 -6.60
C LYS A 128 10.03 8.29 -6.49
N MET A 129 9.13 7.86 -5.59
CA MET A 129 8.82 6.44 -5.42
C MET A 129 8.17 5.85 -6.67
N ARG A 130 7.29 6.57 -7.37
CA ARG A 130 6.68 6.12 -8.63
C ARG A 130 7.74 5.94 -9.72
N MET A 131 8.61 6.94 -9.93
CA MET A 131 9.69 6.87 -10.93
C MET A 131 10.62 5.67 -10.67
N LYS A 132 10.98 5.41 -9.40
CA LYS A 132 11.79 4.25 -9.02
C LYS A 132 11.11 2.91 -9.31
N HIS A 133 9.79 2.82 -9.16
CA HIS A 133 9.06 1.58 -9.47
C HIS A 133 8.85 1.39 -10.98
N GLU A 134 8.66 2.47 -11.73
CA GLU A 134 8.53 2.46 -13.19
C GLU A 134 9.85 2.02 -13.85
N GLY A 135 10.99 2.59 -13.42
CA GLY A 135 12.32 2.19 -13.91
C GLY A 135 12.71 0.74 -13.59
N LYS A 136 12.13 0.14 -12.54
CA LYS A 136 12.30 -1.30 -12.20
C LYS A 136 11.32 -2.22 -12.93
N ARG A 137 10.15 -1.72 -13.33
CA ARG A 137 9.17 -2.49 -14.13
C ARG A 137 9.61 -2.66 -15.58
N GLY A 138 10.33 -1.68 -16.15
CA GLY A 138 10.93 -1.77 -17.49
C GLY A 138 12.10 -2.75 -17.60
N GLN A 139 12.70 -3.17 -16.48
CA GLN A 139 13.82 -4.12 -16.43
C GLN A 139 13.41 -5.54 -16.01
N ARG A 140 12.11 -5.83 -15.86
CA ARG A 140 11.66 -7.21 -15.63
C ARG A 140 11.70 -7.94 -16.98
N PRO A 141 12.56 -8.97 -17.17
CA PRO A 141 12.49 -9.77 -18.38
C PRO A 141 11.06 -10.30 -18.51
N LEU A 142 10.44 -10.06 -19.66
CA LEU A 142 9.18 -10.68 -20.02
C LEU A 142 9.43 -12.18 -19.89
N LYS A 143 8.85 -12.82 -18.86
CA LYS A 143 8.76 -14.28 -18.84
C LYS A 143 7.92 -14.61 -20.08
N GLN A 144 8.59 -15.00 -21.15
CA GLN A 144 7.94 -15.62 -22.30
C GLN A 144 7.12 -16.78 -21.74
N GLY A 145 5.80 -16.69 -21.90
CA GLY A 145 4.89 -17.74 -21.51
C GLY A 145 5.28 -19.02 -22.25
N LYS A 146 5.34 -20.12 -21.50
CA LYS A 146 5.21 -21.47 -22.07
C LYS A 146 3.74 -21.78 -22.21
#